data_AF-A9WL95-F1
#
_entry.id   AF-A9WL95-F1
#
_cell.length_a   1.000
_cell.length_b   1.000
_cell.length_c   1.000
_cell.angle_alpha   90.00
_cell.angle_beta   90.00
_cell.angle_gamma   90.00
#
_symmetry.space_group_name_H-M   'P 1'
#
loop_
_entity.id
_entity.type
_entity.pdbx_description
1 polymer ?
#
loop_
_entity_poly.entity_id
_entity_poly.type
_entity_poly.pdbx_seq_one_letter_code
_entity_poly.pdbx_strand_id
1 'polypeptide(L)'
;MMLFSSFLSTRSSMPKPLLSVQLYSVRRQLEEDLSGTVAKIAELGFTAVEPYNFAATAKELAVALSTHGLKASRRQADMRHC
;
A
#
# COMPACT_ATOMS: atom_id res chain seq x y z
N MET A 1 -52.61 -14.89 0.47
CA MET A 1 -51.42 -15.45 -0.20
C MET A 1 -50.53 -14.27 -0.56
N MET A 2 -49.45 -14.04 0.20
CA MET A 2 -48.62 -12.84 0.13
C MET A 2 -47.53 -13.01 -0.95
N LEU A 3 -47.46 -12.10 -1.92
CA LEU A 3 -46.34 -12.05 -2.87
C LEU A 3 -45.29 -11.07 -2.32
N PHE A 4 -44.19 -11.63 -1.81
CA PHE A 4 -43.01 -10.88 -1.39
C PHE A 4 -42.28 -10.35 -2.63
N SER A 5 -42.19 -9.03 -2.75
CA SER A 5 -41.32 -8.36 -3.72
C SER A 5 -39.86 -8.52 -3.28
N SER A 6 -39.04 -9.16 -4.12
CA SER A 6 -37.62 -9.33 -3.89
C SER A 6 -36.90 -8.00 -4.08
N PHE A 7 -36.49 -7.38 -2.99
CA PHE A 7 -35.60 -6.22 -2.99
C PHE A 7 -34.17 -6.72 -3.30
N LEU A 8 -33.73 -6.60 -4.55
CA LEU A 8 -32.33 -6.81 -4.90
C LEU A 8 -31.49 -5.72 -4.20
N SER A 9 -30.88 -6.08 -3.07
CA SER A 9 -29.83 -5.29 -2.43
C SER A 9 -28.58 -5.38 -3.31
N THR A 10 -28.34 -4.35 -4.12
CA THR A 10 -27.04 -4.13 -4.73
C THR A 10 -26.03 -3.91 -3.60
N ARG A 11 -25.16 -4.89 -3.34
CA ARG A 11 -23.94 -4.65 -2.54
C ARG A 11 -23.11 -3.61 -3.29
N SER A 12 -23.19 -2.36 -2.86
CA SER A 12 -22.21 -1.36 -3.26
C SER A 12 -20.82 -1.87 -2.88
N SER A 13 -19.95 -2.01 -3.87
CA SER A 13 -18.52 -2.21 -3.65
C SER A 13 -18.01 -0.96 -2.93
N MET A 14 -17.84 -1.03 -1.61
CA MET A 14 -17.17 0.04 -0.89
C MET A 14 -15.73 0.15 -1.42
N PRO A 15 -15.28 1.35 -1.83
CA PRO A 15 -13.89 1.54 -2.22
C PRO A 15 -13.01 1.10 -1.05
N LYS A 16 -12.06 0.19 -1.31
CA LYS A 16 -11.11 -0.27 -0.29
C LYS A 16 -10.44 0.97 0.30
N PRO A 17 -10.54 1.23 1.62
CA PRO A 17 -9.88 2.37 2.21
C PRO A 17 -8.41 2.33 1.82
N LEU A 18 -7.86 3.48 1.41
CA LEU A 18 -6.45 3.62 1.05
C LEU A 18 -5.62 3.42 2.31
N LEU A 19 -5.35 2.17 2.64
CA LEU A 19 -4.56 1.77 3.78
C LEU A 19 -3.08 1.90 3.40
N SER A 20 -2.42 2.88 4.02
CA SER A 20 -0.98 3.11 3.93
C SER A 20 -0.27 2.58 5.18
N VAL A 21 1.00 2.17 5.02
CA VAL A 21 1.88 1.80 6.14
C VAL A 21 3.15 2.64 6.10
N GLN A 22 3.53 3.23 7.24
CA GLN A 22 4.78 3.99 7.34
C GLN A 22 5.97 3.05 7.47
N LEU A 23 6.90 3.15 6.50
CA LEU A 23 8.04 2.24 6.37
C LEU A 23 9.01 2.29 7.56
N TYR A 24 8.97 3.35 8.38
CA TYR A 24 9.78 3.45 9.59
C TYR A 24 9.52 2.28 10.57
N SER A 25 8.29 1.76 10.59
CA SER A 25 7.89 0.62 11.42
C SER A 25 8.60 -0.68 11.04
N VAL A 26 9.10 -0.78 9.80
CA VAL A 26 9.79 -1.97 9.26
C VAL A 26 11.20 -1.65 8.74
N ARG A 27 11.78 -0.53 9.18
CA ARG A 27 13.06 0.00 8.68
C ARG A 27 14.21 -1.01 8.72
N ARG A 28 14.30 -1.80 9.79
CA ARG A 28 15.39 -2.78 9.95
C ARG A 28 15.25 -3.94 8.97
N GLN A 29 14.01 -4.39 8.73
CA GLN A 29 13.74 -5.42 7.73
C GLN A 29 14.02 -4.91 6.31
N LEU A 30 13.79 -3.62 6.04
CA LEU A 30 14.18 -3.01 4.77
C LEU A 30 15.70 -2.91 4.58
N GLU A 31 16.46 -2.68 5.65
CA GLU A 31 17.92 -2.69 5.64
C GLU A 31 18.49 -4.11 5.38
N GLU A 32 17.82 -5.14 5.88
CA GLU A 32 18.21 -6.55 5.72
C GLU A 32 17.78 -7.14 4.36
N ASP A 33 16.53 -6.92 3.96
CA ASP A 33 15.92 -7.44 2.74
C ASP A 33 14.79 -6.51 2.25
N LEU A 34 15.17 -5.53 1.43
CA LEU A 34 14.26 -4.54 0.88
C LEU A 34 13.15 -5.20 0.05
N SER A 35 13.50 -6.08 -0.89
CA SER A 35 12.52 -6.66 -1.81
C SER A 35 11.57 -7.61 -1.11
N GLY A 36 12.07 -8.51 -0.26
CA GLY A 36 11.23 -9.46 0.47
C GLY A 36 10.33 -8.78 1.49
N THR A 37 10.77 -7.67 2.09
CA THR A 37 9.93 -6.87 2.98
C THR A 37 8.78 -6.20 2.21
N VAL A 38 9.07 -5.61 1.05
CA VAL A 38 8.04 -5.00 0.19
C VAL A 38 7.04 -6.04 -0.32
N ALA A 39 7.50 -7.23 -0.70
CA ALA A 39 6.64 -8.34 -1.11
C ALA A 39 5.64 -8.72 -0.01
N LYS A 40 6.13 -8.90 1.24
CA LYS A 40 5.27 -9.22 2.39
C LYS A 40 4.23 -8.13 2.68
N ILE A 41 4.60 -6.86 2.54
CA ILE A 41 3.65 -5.74 2.72
C ILE A 41 2.51 -5.84 1.70
N ALA A 42 2.82 -6.17 0.44
CA ALA A 42 1.81 -6.36 -0.60
C ALA A 42 0.92 -7.60 -0.32
N GLU A 43 1.52 -8.71 0.13
CA GLU A 43 0.79 -9.93 0.53
C GLU A 43 -0.20 -9.69 1.68
N LEU A 44 0.13 -8.80 2.61
CA LEU A 44 -0.77 -8.35 3.69
C LEU A 44 -1.96 -7.50 3.19
N GLY A 45 -1.98 -7.16 1.90
CA GLY A 45 -3.10 -6.46 1.26
C GLY A 45 -3.00 -4.95 1.32
N PHE A 46 -1.86 -4.38 1.69
CA PHE A 46 -1.57 -2.96 1.52
C PHE A 46 -1.46 -2.61 0.05
N THR A 47 -1.84 -1.38 -0.29
CA THR A 47 -1.75 -0.85 -1.66
C THR A 47 -0.90 0.42 -1.75
N ALA A 48 -0.55 0.98 -0.58
CA ALA A 48 0.29 2.14 -0.46
C ALA A 48 1.24 2.03 0.73
N VAL A 49 2.38 2.72 0.64
CA VAL A 49 3.35 2.87 1.72
C VAL A 49 3.71 4.33 1.91
N GLU A 50 4.00 4.73 3.14
CA GLU A 50 4.53 6.04 3.51
C GLU A 50 6.04 5.91 3.71
N PRO A 51 6.83 6.47 2.78
CA PRO A 51 8.29 6.31 2.80
C PRO A 51 8.94 7.08 4.00
N TYR A 52 10.08 6.63 4.58
CA TYR A 52 10.92 7.45 5.50
C TYR A 52 12.38 7.64 4.99
N ASN A 53 12.93 8.85 5.15
CA ASN A 53 14.36 9.21 4.99
C ASN A 53 15.13 8.64 3.75
N PHE A 54 14.97 9.26 2.57
CA PHE A 54 15.38 8.74 1.24
C PHE A 54 16.75 9.14 0.68
N ALA A 55 17.78 9.36 1.49
CA ALA A 55 19.04 9.84 0.91
C ALA A 55 19.80 8.79 0.07
N ALA A 56 19.60 7.48 0.30
CA ALA A 56 20.35 6.42 -0.40
C ALA A 56 19.49 5.41 -1.18
N THR A 57 18.31 5.03 -0.66
CA THR A 57 17.52 3.87 -1.16
C THR A 57 16.33 4.23 -2.04
N ALA A 58 16.16 5.51 -2.40
CA ALA A 58 14.98 6.00 -3.12
C ALA A 58 14.69 5.24 -4.43
N LYS A 59 15.73 4.98 -5.21
CA LYS A 59 15.61 4.32 -6.52
C LYS A 59 15.25 2.85 -6.37
N GLU A 60 15.92 2.12 -5.48
CA GLU A 60 15.66 0.72 -5.21
C GLU A 60 14.26 0.50 -4.62
N LEU A 61 13.85 1.38 -3.70
CA LEU A 61 12.50 1.35 -3.16
C LEU A 61 11.46 1.57 -4.25
N ALA A 62 11.64 2.54 -5.15
CA ALA A 62 10.70 2.79 -6.25
C ALA A 62 10.54 1.56 -7.17
N VAL A 63 11.66 0.88 -7.49
CA VAL A 63 11.64 -0.37 -8.27
C VAL A 63 10.90 -1.48 -7.53
N ALA A 64 11.17 -1.69 -6.24
CA ALA A 64 10.48 -2.72 -5.46
C ALA A 64 8.98 -2.44 -5.34
N LEU A 65 8.59 -1.20 -5.05
CA LEU A 65 7.18 -0.83 -4.94
C LEU A 65 6.42 -1.06 -6.25
N SER A 66 6.99 -0.61 -7.37
CA SER A 66 6.38 -0.84 -8.69
C SER A 66 6.27 -2.32 -9.05
N THR A 67 7.29 -3.12 -8.73
CA THR A 67 7.29 -4.58 -8.95
C THR A 67 6.15 -5.27 -8.19
N HIS A 68 5.84 -4.81 -6.99
CA HIS A 68 4.83 -5.40 -6.11
C HIS A 68 3.47 -4.67 -6.14
N GLY A 69 3.26 -3.75 -7.09
CA GLY A 69 1.98 -3.04 -7.25
C GLY A 69 1.65 -2.04 -6.13
N LEU A 70 2.66 -1.65 -5.33
CA LEU A 70 2.53 -0.68 -4.26
C LEU A 70 2.81 0.74 -4.77
N LYS A 71 2.09 1.71 -4.19
CA LYS A 71 2.29 3.14 -4.47
C LYS A 71 2.91 3.83 -3.26
N ALA A 72 3.78 4.81 -3.49
CA ALA A 72 4.15 5.73 -2.42
C ALA A 72 3.01 6.73 -2.19
N SER A 73 2.41 6.72 -1.00
CA SER A 73 1.42 7.73 -0.58
C SER A 73 2.12 8.89 0.13
N ARG A 74 1.69 10.12 -0.15
CA ARG A 74 2.21 11.33 0.51
C ARG A 74 1.42 11.60 1.79
N ARG A 75 1.91 11.09 2.92
CA ARG A 75 1.77 11.72 4.22
C ARG A 75 3.14 11.62 4.90
N GLN A 76 3.75 12.78 5.11
CA GLN A 76 5.13 12.97 5.55
C GLN A 76 6.23 12.27 4.71
N ALA A 77 6.24 12.50 3.40
CA ALA A 77 7.45 12.32 2.59
C ALA A 77 7.57 13.50 1.61
N ASP A 78 8.65 14.26 1.72
CA ASP A 78 9.07 15.20 0.68
C ASP A 78 9.39 14.39 -0.59
N MET A 79 8.36 14.16 -1.40
CA MET A 79 8.48 13.57 -2.74
C MET A 79 8.59 14.72 -3.74
N ARG A 80 9.74 15.40 -3.75
CA ARG A 80 10.09 16.28 -4.88
C ARG A 80 10.49 15.37 -6.04
N HIS A 81 9.57 15.26 -7.01
CA HIS A 81 9.59 14.40 -8.20
C HIS A 81 8.92 13.04 -7.97
N CYS A 82 7.59 13.03 -8.10
CA CYS A 82 6.85 11.89 -8.64
C CYS A 82 7.11 11.80 -10.15
#